data_AF-A7RW39-F1
#
_entry.id   AF-A7RW39-F1
#
_cell.length_a   1.000
_cell.length_b   1.000
_cell.length_c   1.000
_cell.angle_alpha   90.00
_cell.angle_beta   90.00
_cell.angle_gamma   90.00
#
_symmetry.space_group_name_H-M   'P 1'
#
loop_
_entity.id
_entity.type
_entity.pdbx_description
1 polymer ?
#
loop_
_entity_poly.entity_id
_entity_poly.type
_entity_poly.pdbx_seq_one_letter_code
_entity_poly.pdbx_strand_id
1 'polypeptide(L)' 'VQVLVATIAFGMGIDCKGVHRTIHFGPSKNCEAFIQETGRAGRDWKSSFSYLLY' A
#
# COMPACT_ATOMS: atom_id res chain seq x y z
N VAL A 1 16.35 3.80 -0.97
CA VAL A 1 15.52 2.68 -1.47
C VAL A 1 14.31 3.28 -2.17
N GLN A 2 14.04 2.93 -3.43
CA GLN A 2 12.92 3.49 -4.22
C GLN A 2 11.69 2.58 -4.28
N VAL A 3 11.86 1.29 -4.01
CA VAL A 3 10.78 0.28 -4.01
C VAL A 3 10.97 -0.61 -2.78
N LEU A 4 9.88 -0.80 -2.03
CA LEU A 4 9.81 -1.74 -0.91
C LEU A 4 8.87 -2.86 -1.31
N VAL A 5 9.36 -4.10 -1.26
CA VAL A 5 8.55 -5.30 -1.45
C VAL A 5 8.35 -5.94 -0.09
N ALA A 6 7.10 -6.11 0.31
CA ALA A 6 6.75 -6.59 1.64
C ALA A 6 5.46 -7.41 1.62
N THR A 7 5.36 -8.39 2.53
CA THR A 7 4.11 -9.09 2.82
C THR A 7 3.25 -8.29 3.81
N ILE A 8 1.99 -8.69 3.98
CA ILE A 8 1.01 -8.10 4.92
C ILE A 8 1.59 -7.91 6.35
N ALA A 9 2.51 -8.78 6.76
CA ALA A 9 3.21 -8.72 8.06
C ALA A 9 4.01 -7.43 8.30
N PHE A 10 4.30 -6.65 7.25
CA PHE A 10 5.00 -5.37 7.34
C PHE A 10 4.03 -4.21 7.69
N GLY A 11 2.85 -4.51 8.23
CA GLY A 11 1.71 -3.61 8.28
C GLY A 11 1.65 -2.63 9.46
N MET A 12 2.07 -2.99 10.66
CA MET A 12 1.91 -2.10 11.82
C MET A 12 3.09 -1.12 11.94
N GLY A 13 2.79 0.19 12.00
CA GLY A 13 3.78 1.23 12.36
C GLY A 13 4.53 1.89 11.21
N ILE A 14 4.20 1.59 9.94
CA ILE A 14 4.84 2.27 8.80
C ILE A 14 4.21 3.64 8.58
N ASP A 15 5.02 4.68 8.74
CA ASP A 15 4.73 6.05 8.31
C ASP A 15 5.76 6.55 7.28
N CYS A 16 5.74 5.94 6.10
CA CYS A 16 6.56 6.40 4.99
C CYS A 16 5.80 7.49 4.20
N LYS A 17 6.06 8.76 4.55
CA LYS A 17 5.56 9.91 3.78
C LYS A 17 6.35 9.98 2.45
N GLY A 18 5.67 9.75 1.33
CA GLY A 18 6.28 9.68 -0.02
C GLY A 18 5.99 8.40 -0.79
N VAL A 19 5.14 7.51 -0.29
CA VAL A 19 4.64 6.37 -1.06
C VAL A 19 3.54 6.84 -2.00
N HIS A 20 3.80 6.83 -3.30
CA HIS A 20 2.82 7.24 -4.33
C HIS A 20 2.22 6.07 -5.11
N ARG A 21 2.77 4.87 -4.96
CA ARG A 21 2.33 3.67 -5.69
C ARG A 21 2.32 2.47 -4.76
N THR A 22 1.19 1.77 -4.71
CA THR A 22 1.07 0.45 -4.08
C THR A 22 0.62 -0.56 -5.13
N ILE A 23 1.18 -1.77 -5.08
CA ILE A 23 0.88 -2.84 -6.03
C ILE A 23 0.57 -4.09 -5.22
N HIS A 24 -0.65 -4.61 -5.36
CA HIS A 24 -1.10 -5.87 -4.76
C HIS A 24 -0.98 -6.98 -5.79
N PHE A 25 -0.16 -7.99 -5.49
CA PHE A 25 -0.07 -9.22 -6.27
C PHE A 25 -1.07 -10.22 -5.70
N GLY A 26 -2.26 -10.25 -6.30
CA GLY A 26 -3.43 -10.96 -5.80
C GLY A 26 -4.32 -10.09 -4.91
N PRO A 27 -5.58 -10.52 -4.70
CA PRO A 27 -6.51 -9.80 -3.84
C PRO A 27 -6.10 -9.90 -2.37
N SER A 28 -6.32 -8.82 -1.62
CA SER A 28 -6.22 -8.85 -0.16
C SER A 28 -7.28 -9.78 0.43
N LYS A 29 -7.08 -10.19 1.69
CA LYS A 29 -7.96 -11.14 2.37
C LYS A 29 -9.44 -10.72 2.35
N ASN A 30 -9.68 -9.43 2.58
CA ASN A 30 -10.99 -8.79 2.67
C ASN A 30 -10.90 -7.33 2.19
N CYS A 31 -12.04 -6.68 1.95
CA CYS A 31 -12.10 -5.28 1.54
C CYS A 31 -11.45 -4.33 2.56
N GLU A 32 -11.65 -4.55 3.86
CA GLU A 32 -11.07 -3.72 4.92
C GLU A 32 -9.54 -3.79 4.93
N ALA A 33 -9.01 -4.99 4.69
CA ALA A 33 -7.56 -5.19 4.58
C ALA A 33 -7.01 -4.43 3.38
N PHE A 34 -7.67 -4.54 2.22
CA PHE A 34 -7.28 -3.78 1.02
C PHE A 34 -7.29 -2.27 1.27
N ILE A 35 -8.33 -1.73 1.91
CA ILE A 35 -8.40 -0.30 2.25
C ILE A 35 -7.24 0.11 3.17
N GLN A 36 -6.93 -0.71 4.19
CA GLN A 36 -5.84 -0.43 5.12
C GLN A 36 -4.45 -0.50 4.45
N GLU A 37 -4.25 -1.45 3.55
CA GLU A 37 -2.99 -1.66 2.82
C GLU A 37 -2.77 -0.54 1.79
N THR A 38 -3.79 -0.21 1.00
CA THR A 38 -3.73 0.87 -0.01
C THR A 38 -3.63 2.26 0.61
N GLY A 39 -4.25 2.49 1.78
CA GLY A 39 -4.20 3.75 2.55
C GLY A 39 -2.83 4.13 3.10
N ARG A 40 -1.79 3.36 2.79
CA ARG A 40 -0.38 3.72 3.03
C ARG A 40 0.16 4.68 1.96
N ALA A 41 -0.44 4.67 0.77
CA ALA A 41 -0.07 5.61 -0.29
C ALA A 41 -0.68 7.00 -0.03
N GLY A 42 -0.05 8.06 -0.55
CA GLY A 42 -0.65 9.39 -0.62
C GLY A 42 -0.77 10.14 0.72
N ARG A 43 -0.05 9.72 1.76
CA ARG A 43 -0.03 10.43 3.07
C ARG A 43 0.58 11.83 3.03
N ASP A 44 1.19 12.21 1.91
CA ASP A 44 1.72 13.53 1.65
C ASP A 44 0.77 14.41 0.80
N TRP A 45 -0.51 14.03 0.71
CA TRP A 45 -1.59 14.76 0.02
C TRP A 45 -1.41 14.91 -1.50
N LYS A 46 -0.45 14.20 -2.08
CA LYS A 46 -0.30 14.13 -3.53
C LYS A 46 -1.08 12.95 -4.08
N SER A 47 -1.42 13.05 -5.36
CA SER A 47 -2.06 11.95 -6.08
C SER A 47 -1.22 10.68 -5.96
N SER A 48 -1.88 9.57 -5.67
CA SER A 48 -1.27 8.27 -5.52
C SER A 48 -2.14 7.21 -6.19
N PHE A 49 -1.51 6.14 -6.65
CA PHE A 49 -2.17 5.06 -7.37
C PHE A 49 -2.03 3.76 -6.60
N SER A 50 -3.10 2.96 -6.62
CA SER A 50 -3.06 1.59 -6.16
C SER A 50 -3.49 0.64 -7.27
N TYR A 51 -2.68 -0.38 -7.51
CA TYR A 51 -2.93 -1.40 -8.51
C TYR A 51 -3.18 -2.74 -7.81
N LEU A 52 -4.19 -3.47 -8.26
CA LEU A 52 -4.43 -4.85 -7.91
C LEU A 52 -4.23 -5.68 -9.17
N LEU A 53 -3.23 -6.54 -9.14
CA LEU A 53 -2.93 -7.49 -10.20
C LEU A 53 -3.56 -8.82 -9.80
N TYR A 54 -4.49 -9.31 -10.61
CA TYR A 54 -5.14 -10.61 -10.46
C TYR A 54 -4.53 -11.61 -11.42
#